data_AF-A0AAD7JW77-F1
#
_entry.id   AF-A0AAD7JW77-F1
#
_cell.length_a   1.000
_cell.length_b   1.000
_cell.length_c   1.000
_cell.angle_alpha   90.00
_cell.angle_beta   90.00
_cell.angle_gamma   90.00
#
_symmetry.space_group_name_H-M   'P 1'
#
loop_
_entity.id
_entity.type
_entity.pdbx_description
1 polymer ?
#
loop_
_entity_poly.entity_id
_entity_poly.type
_entity_poly.pdbx_seq_one_letter_code
_entity_poly.pdbx_strand_id
1 'polypeptide(L)'
;MSSPTPMQEKYSSMEKEKARAVSHLLATASSYPCSAATPAFARLAHSTSTFQLALDALLPVLDPPVPAELTTRILASFILFALYAPHPIAINPFKSVLFITFVKERDKARAAAAGGVAPNEPLVWVLWKILKGDGDDIGPYSPSALARSLLPPNFRATKLILDDTLYDTAADLDDPSYPHEENARPNTPRDENARLITREQDAQNEAVAHAMRLLLTARSRVLSLAEQRHLIPLLPALLSPSQQDNPPRALLAPADLAPMVATNPALAAAVVGALLATVPVSTPAGPDTNGFNLGTGERGGMGTAAILAALVRLPPTLPTFDVLGHLLRDGRTAVSVDEATDTEGLSTIADLIRTDVLSRFVAASIDWLDNAEREEREGRASEDTWAQGVVHLCRFYAALLRAGLADATSDADSAAMAHFSLRHARFGEANMLYRMLVSGNAEI
;
A
#
# COMPACT_ATOMS: atom_id res chain seq x y z
N MET A 1 34.19 -0.18 45.22
CA MET A 1 32.85 0.44 45.38
C MET A 1 32.85 1.73 44.58
N SER A 2 32.48 1.66 43.30
CA SER A 2 32.45 2.85 42.43
C SER A 2 31.13 3.59 42.64
N SER A 3 31.20 4.79 43.19
CA SER A 3 30.07 5.69 43.32
C SER A 3 29.57 6.13 41.94
N PRO A 4 28.25 6.10 41.66
CA PRO A 4 27.71 6.53 40.39
C PRO A 4 28.00 8.01 40.14
N THR A 5 28.30 8.36 38.89
CA THR A 5 28.62 9.74 38.50
C THR A 5 27.34 10.60 38.49
N PRO A 6 27.42 11.91 38.81
CA PRO A 6 26.25 12.78 39.00
C PRO A 6 25.37 12.99 37.74
N MET A 7 25.84 12.57 36.56
CA MET A 7 25.00 12.51 35.37
C MET A 7 24.07 11.28 35.35
N GLN A 8 24.52 10.10 35.80
CA GLN A 8 23.69 8.90 35.85
C GLN A 8 22.52 9.02 36.83
N GLU A 9 22.71 9.75 37.94
CA GLU A 9 21.62 10.03 38.89
C GLU A 9 20.53 10.94 38.29
N LYS A 10 20.90 11.91 37.44
CA LYS A 10 19.92 12.78 36.77
C LYS A 10 19.09 12.03 35.73
N TYR A 11 19.71 11.14 34.95
CA TYR A 11 18.99 10.30 33.98
C TYR A 11 18.03 9.31 34.68
N SER A 12 18.50 8.65 35.75
CA SER A 12 17.66 7.74 36.54
C SER A 12 16.49 8.45 37.24
N SER A 13 16.67 9.70 37.69
CA SER A 13 15.59 10.49 38.29
C SER A 13 14.51 10.84 37.27
N MET A 14 14.90 11.20 36.04
CA MET A 14 13.97 11.59 34.98
C MET A 14 13.15 10.40 34.45
N GLU A 15 13.76 9.21 34.35
CA GLU A 15 13.06 7.97 33.98
C GLU A 15 12.04 7.54 35.03
N LYS A 16 12.39 7.63 36.32
CA LYS A 16 11.47 7.36 37.43
C LYS A 16 10.28 8.32 37.45
N GLU A 17 10.50 9.59 37.10
CA GLU A 17 9.43 10.58 37.00
C GLU A 17 8.48 10.28 35.82
N LYS A 18 9.01 9.87 34.67
CA LYS A 18 8.22 9.42 33.53
C LYS A 18 7.39 8.17 33.84
N ALA A 19 7.97 7.17 34.50
CA ALA A 19 7.25 5.97 34.91
C ALA A 19 6.08 6.31 35.85
N ARG A 20 6.29 7.23 36.82
CA ARG A 20 5.21 7.72 37.70
C ARG A 20 4.12 8.46 36.92
N ALA A 21 4.48 9.26 35.93
CA ALA A 21 3.51 9.95 35.08
C ALA A 21 2.67 8.96 34.26
N VAL A 22 3.26 7.88 33.75
CA VAL A 22 2.54 6.80 33.06
C VAL A 22 1.61 6.07 34.03
N SER A 23 2.04 5.74 35.25
CA SER A 23 1.16 5.13 36.27
C SER A 23 -0.02 6.03 36.62
N HIS A 24 0.20 7.35 36.75
CA HIS A 24 -0.88 8.32 36.98
C HIS A 24 -1.85 8.41 35.80
N LEU A 25 -1.32 8.36 34.57
CA LEU A 25 -2.14 8.31 33.36
C LEU A 25 -2.99 7.03 33.32
N LEU A 26 -2.42 5.86 33.60
CA LEU A 26 -3.16 4.59 33.62
C LEU A 26 -4.27 4.60 34.69
N ALA A 27 -4.00 5.16 35.87
CA ALA A 27 -5.00 5.29 36.92
C ALA A 27 -6.16 6.22 36.51
N THR A 28 -5.86 7.35 35.86
CA THR A 28 -6.87 8.34 35.46
C THR A 28 -7.67 7.88 34.23
N ALA A 29 -6.98 7.30 33.25
CA ALA A 29 -7.53 6.88 31.96
C ALA A 29 -8.38 5.59 32.03
N SER A 30 -8.36 4.88 33.16
CA SER A 30 -9.20 3.70 33.43
C SER A 30 -10.70 3.95 33.21
N SER A 31 -11.15 5.18 33.47
CA SER A 31 -12.55 5.63 33.38
C SER A 31 -12.94 6.24 32.03
N TYR A 32 -11.98 6.48 31.14
CA TYR A 32 -12.19 7.09 29.83
C TYR A 32 -12.15 6.01 28.71
N PRO A 33 -12.66 6.31 27.50
CA PRO A 33 -12.50 5.41 26.35
C PRO A 33 -11.03 5.10 26.08
N CYS A 34 -10.73 3.84 25.75
CA CYS A 34 -9.39 3.37 25.40
C CYS A 34 -8.73 4.27 24.33
N SER A 35 -9.49 4.73 23.33
CA SER A 35 -9.00 5.61 22.26
C SER A 35 -8.46 6.96 22.74
N ALA A 36 -8.92 7.47 23.89
CA ALA A 36 -8.44 8.73 24.46
C ALA A 36 -7.09 8.57 25.19
N ALA A 37 -6.73 7.34 25.58
CA ALA A 37 -5.52 7.07 26.34
C ALA A 37 -4.26 7.10 25.46
N THR A 38 -4.35 6.65 24.21
CA THR A 38 -3.23 6.64 23.25
C THR A 38 -2.65 8.03 22.97
N PRO A 39 -3.44 9.05 22.57
CA PRO A 39 -2.89 10.39 22.36
C PRO A 39 -2.39 11.02 23.66
N ALA A 40 -2.98 10.68 24.81
CA ALA A 40 -2.50 11.16 26.10
C ALA A 40 -1.14 10.55 26.47
N PHE A 41 -0.92 9.26 26.19
CA PHE A 41 0.38 8.60 26.32
C PHE A 41 1.41 9.17 25.34
N ALA A 42 1.02 9.40 24.08
CA ALA A 42 1.88 10.00 23.05
C ALA A 42 2.29 11.45 23.36
N ARG A 43 1.57 12.17 24.24
CA ARG A 43 2.00 13.50 24.73
C ARG A 43 3.03 13.41 25.86
N LEU A 44 3.02 12.34 26.65
CA LEU A 44 4.02 12.11 27.69
C LEU A 44 5.34 11.63 27.09
N ALA A 45 5.24 10.73 26.11
CA ALA A 45 6.37 10.31 25.30
C ALA A 45 6.68 11.39 24.24
N HIS A 46 7.77 12.13 24.42
CA HIS A 46 8.27 12.96 23.32
C HIS A 46 8.63 12.03 22.16
N SER A 47 8.37 12.44 20.91
CA SER A 47 8.30 11.58 19.71
C SER A 47 9.47 10.61 19.47
N THR A 48 10.65 10.87 20.04
CA THR A 48 11.85 10.02 19.95
C THR A 48 12.01 8.98 21.07
N SER A 49 11.10 8.91 22.06
CA SER A 49 11.22 8.04 23.24
C SER A 49 10.01 7.12 23.49
N THR A 50 9.01 7.11 22.61
CA THR A 50 7.74 6.39 22.81
C THR A 50 7.90 4.88 22.93
N PHE A 51 8.78 4.29 22.13
CA PHE A 51 9.06 2.86 22.17
C PHE A 51 9.75 2.43 23.48
N GLN A 52 10.80 3.16 23.87
CA GLN A 52 11.53 2.89 25.12
C GLN A 52 10.63 3.09 26.34
N LEU A 53 9.81 4.14 26.36
CA LEU A 53 8.84 4.36 27.44
C LEU A 53 7.79 3.25 27.51
N ALA A 54 7.35 2.72 26.37
CA ALA A 54 6.43 1.58 26.33
C ALA A 54 7.09 0.30 26.88
N LEU A 55 8.36 0.04 26.54
CA LEU A 55 9.13 -1.07 27.09
C LEU A 55 9.31 -0.95 28.62
N ASP A 56 9.70 0.22 29.10
CA ASP A 56 10.08 0.41 30.51
C ASP A 56 8.87 0.57 31.45
N ALA A 57 7.75 1.13 30.94
CA ALA A 57 6.61 1.48 31.79
C ALA A 57 5.33 0.67 31.52
N LEU A 58 5.09 0.18 30.28
CA LEU A 58 3.88 -0.58 29.94
C LEU A 58 4.10 -2.09 29.97
N LEU A 59 5.27 -2.58 29.55
CA LEU A 59 5.59 -4.00 29.57
C LEU A 59 5.54 -4.62 30.97
N PRO A 60 6.10 -3.98 32.03
CA PRO A 60 6.03 -4.52 33.39
C PRO A 60 4.60 -4.55 33.96
N VAL A 61 3.68 -3.77 33.39
CA VAL A 61 2.26 -3.77 33.78
C VAL A 61 1.55 -5.00 33.20
N LEU A 62 2.02 -5.56 32.09
CA LEU A 62 1.42 -6.75 31.48
C LEU A 62 1.73 -8.04 32.22
N ASP A 63 2.96 -8.20 32.75
CA ASP A 63 3.38 -9.35 33.56
C ASP A 63 3.94 -8.89 34.92
N PRO A 64 3.09 -8.30 35.79
CA PRO A 64 3.56 -7.73 37.03
C PRO A 64 3.83 -8.85 38.06
N PRO A 65 4.89 -8.74 38.88
CA PRO A 65 5.18 -9.69 39.96
C PRO A 65 4.13 -9.66 41.09
N VAL A 66 3.33 -8.60 41.15
CA VAL A 66 2.20 -8.39 42.07
C VAL A 66 0.95 -8.23 41.22
N PRO A 67 -0.21 -8.82 41.57
CA PRO A 67 -1.41 -8.74 40.73
C PRO A 67 -1.83 -7.28 40.51
N ALA A 68 -1.47 -6.71 39.37
CA ALA A 68 -1.93 -5.39 38.96
C ALA A 68 -3.42 -5.46 38.61
N GLU A 69 -4.09 -4.31 38.75
CA GLU A 69 -5.51 -4.19 38.44
C GLU A 69 -5.81 -4.58 36.99
N LEU A 70 -6.80 -5.45 36.76
CA LEU A 70 -7.18 -5.92 35.42
C LEU A 70 -7.41 -4.77 34.44
N THR A 71 -8.02 -3.69 34.94
CA THR A 71 -8.28 -2.44 34.23
C THR A 71 -7.01 -1.84 33.62
N THR A 72 -5.91 -1.78 34.37
CA THR A 72 -4.67 -1.17 33.90
C THR A 72 -3.95 -2.06 32.90
N ARG A 73 -4.05 -3.39 33.05
CA ARG A 73 -3.53 -4.36 32.09
C ARG A 73 -4.23 -4.28 30.74
N ILE A 74 -5.58 -4.16 30.74
CA ILE A 74 -6.37 -3.95 29.52
C ILE A 74 -5.93 -2.67 28.81
N LEU A 75 -5.78 -1.58 29.56
CA LEU A 75 -5.38 -0.30 29.02
C LEU A 75 -3.95 -0.33 28.45
N ALA A 76 -3.00 -0.97 29.15
CA ALA A 76 -1.63 -1.14 28.67
C ALA A 76 -1.57 -1.95 27.36
N SER A 77 -2.31 -3.06 27.27
CA SER A 77 -2.42 -3.86 26.04
C SER A 77 -2.96 -3.03 24.87
N PHE A 78 -3.99 -2.22 25.12
CA PHE A 78 -4.56 -1.36 24.09
C PHE A 78 -3.59 -0.27 23.63
N ILE A 79 -2.86 0.37 24.55
CA ILE A 79 -1.88 1.41 24.18
C ILE A 79 -0.76 0.78 23.32
N LEU A 80 -0.23 -0.39 23.70
CA LEU A 80 0.81 -1.09 22.92
C LEU A 80 0.34 -1.47 21.50
N PHE A 81 -0.93 -1.81 21.35
CA PHE A 81 -1.56 -1.99 20.04
C PHE A 81 -1.67 -0.67 19.27
N ALA A 82 -2.30 0.34 19.90
CA ALA A 82 -2.69 1.58 19.26
C ALA A 82 -1.50 2.45 18.83
N LEU A 83 -0.32 2.28 19.46
CA LEU A 83 0.93 2.92 19.01
C LEU A 83 1.31 2.56 17.56
N TYR A 84 0.85 1.41 17.05
CA TYR A 84 1.15 0.91 15.71
C TYR A 84 -0.10 0.60 14.88
N ALA A 85 -1.29 1.01 15.33
CA ALA A 85 -2.57 0.78 14.65
C ALA A 85 -2.67 1.22 13.17
N PRO A 86 -1.96 2.25 12.64
CA PRO A 86 -2.00 2.51 11.20
C PRO A 86 -1.33 1.41 10.35
N HIS A 87 -0.72 0.41 10.99
CA HIS A 87 -0.05 -0.72 10.34
C HIS A 87 -0.68 -2.06 10.76
N PRO A 88 -0.65 -3.09 9.89
CA PRO A 88 -1.07 -4.44 10.27
C PRO A 88 -0.35 -4.95 11.52
N ILE A 89 -1.06 -5.71 12.38
CA ILE A 89 -0.51 -6.27 13.63
C ILE A 89 0.77 -7.09 13.39
N ALA A 90 0.98 -7.62 12.19
CA ALA A 90 2.18 -8.33 11.78
C ALA A 90 3.48 -7.50 11.91
N ILE A 91 3.39 -6.17 11.84
CA ILE A 91 4.54 -5.24 11.91
C ILE A 91 4.71 -4.68 13.34
N ASN A 92 3.78 -4.95 14.26
CA ASN A 92 3.85 -4.43 15.63
C ASN A 92 4.99 -5.13 16.40
N PRO A 93 5.99 -4.39 16.92
CA PRO A 93 7.12 -4.98 17.65
C PRO A 93 6.72 -5.64 18.98
N PHE A 94 5.55 -5.31 19.52
CA PHE A 94 5.01 -5.90 20.75
C PHE A 94 4.13 -7.12 20.51
N LYS A 95 3.93 -7.56 19.25
CA LYS A 95 3.07 -8.69 18.87
C LYS A 95 3.43 -9.97 19.64
N SER A 96 4.71 -10.32 19.71
CA SER A 96 5.20 -11.52 20.41
C SER A 96 4.89 -11.46 21.90
N VAL A 97 5.11 -10.32 22.55
CA VAL A 97 4.84 -10.16 23.99
C VAL A 97 3.34 -10.20 24.29
N LEU A 98 2.51 -9.59 23.44
CA LEU A 98 1.05 -9.66 23.56
C LEU A 98 0.55 -11.11 23.39
N PHE A 99 1.15 -11.87 22.47
CA PHE A 99 0.83 -13.29 22.27
C PHE A 99 1.25 -14.16 23.46
N ILE A 100 2.47 -14.01 23.97
CA ILE A 100 2.94 -14.73 25.17
C ILE A 100 2.03 -14.42 26.37
N THR A 101 1.66 -13.15 26.54
CA THR A 101 0.74 -12.72 27.61
C THR A 101 -0.65 -13.34 27.43
N PHE A 102 -1.14 -13.42 26.18
CA PHE A 102 -2.40 -14.10 25.87
C PHE A 102 -2.38 -15.58 26.27
N VAL A 103 -1.34 -16.32 25.88
CA VAL A 103 -1.21 -17.75 26.22
C VAL A 103 -1.17 -17.95 27.73
N LYS A 104 -0.32 -17.20 28.43
CA LYS A 104 -0.21 -17.24 29.90
C LYS A 104 -1.55 -16.96 30.59
N GLU A 105 -2.25 -15.90 30.19
CA GLU A 105 -3.53 -15.52 30.83
C GLU A 105 -4.67 -16.46 30.46
N ARG A 106 -4.69 -16.99 29.24
CA ARG A 106 -5.64 -18.02 28.81
C ARG A 106 -5.48 -19.28 29.63
N ASP A 107 -4.26 -19.72 29.85
CA ASP A 107 -4.00 -20.96 30.59
C ASP A 107 -4.30 -20.79 32.09
N LYS A 108 -4.01 -19.61 32.67
CA LYS A 108 -4.49 -19.23 34.02
C LYS A 108 -6.02 -19.23 34.10
N ALA A 109 -6.69 -18.66 33.09
CA ALA A 109 -8.16 -18.62 33.04
C ALA A 109 -8.74 -20.04 32.95
N ARG A 110 -8.15 -20.92 32.13
CA ARG A 110 -8.55 -22.33 31.99
C ARG A 110 -8.34 -23.12 33.28
N ALA A 111 -7.22 -22.90 33.98
CA ALA A 111 -6.93 -23.55 35.24
C ALA A 111 -7.88 -23.08 36.37
N ALA A 112 -8.25 -21.80 36.38
CA ALA A 112 -9.18 -21.24 37.37
C ALA A 112 -10.66 -21.56 37.06
N ALA A 113 -11.01 -21.77 35.79
CA ALA A 113 -12.37 -22.02 35.33
C ALA A 113 -12.82 -23.48 35.46
N ALA A 114 -12.65 -24.09 36.64
CA ALA A 114 -13.19 -25.42 36.99
C ALA A 114 -14.74 -25.43 37.04
N GLY A 115 -15.39 -25.02 35.95
CA GLY A 115 -16.84 -24.91 35.76
C GLY A 115 -17.40 -23.47 35.74
N GLY A 116 -16.61 -22.44 36.09
CA GLY A 116 -17.05 -21.04 36.25
C GLY A 116 -16.47 -20.04 35.23
N VAL A 117 -16.79 -18.75 35.42
CA VAL A 117 -16.20 -17.62 34.67
C VAL A 117 -14.95 -17.15 35.44
N ALA A 118 -13.78 -17.22 34.81
CA ALA A 118 -12.55 -16.74 35.45
C ALA A 118 -12.49 -15.20 35.42
N PRO A 119 -11.99 -14.55 36.49
CA PRO A 119 -11.98 -13.08 36.60
C PRO A 119 -11.04 -12.40 35.58
N ASN A 120 -10.15 -13.16 34.93
CA ASN A 120 -9.21 -12.65 33.93
C ASN A 120 -9.66 -12.86 32.48
N GLU A 121 -10.85 -13.46 32.24
CA GLU A 121 -11.39 -13.66 30.88
C GLU A 121 -11.50 -12.37 30.05
N PRO A 122 -11.90 -11.20 30.62
CA PRO A 122 -11.96 -9.94 29.87
C PRO A 122 -10.62 -9.54 29.24
N LEU A 123 -9.51 -9.74 29.94
CA LEU A 123 -8.17 -9.45 29.41
C LEU A 123 -7.79 -10.41 28.27
N VAL A 124 -8.11 -11.70 28.42
CA VAL A 124 -7.85 -12.71 27.38
C VAL A 124 -8.61 -12.37 26.10
N TRP A 125 -9.86 -11.91 26.21
CA TRP A 125 -10.67 -11.47 25.08
C TRP A 125 -10.09 -10.22 24.39
N VAL A 126 -9.68 -9.21 25.16
CA VAL A 126 -9.04 -8.00 24.63
C VAL A 126 -7.77 -8.35 23.85
N LEU A 127 -6.90 -9.20 24.43
CA LEU A 127 -5.67 -9.63 23.77
C LEU A 127 -5.96 -10.42 22.48
N TRP A 128 -6.96 -11.30 22.49
CA TRP A 128 -7.40 -12.03 21.30
C TRP A 128 -7.89 -11.09 20.20
N LYS A 129 -8.70 -10.09 20.55
CA LYS A 129 -9.23 -9.09 19.59
C LYS A 129 -8.10 -8.27 18.95
N ILE A 130 -7.14 -7.82 19.77
CA ILE A 130 -5.94 -7.11 19.29
C ILE A 130 -5.13 -7.98 18.32
N LEU A 131 -4.85 -9.23 18.70
CA LEU A 131 -4.03 -10.14 17.89
C LEU A 131 -4.72 -10.53 16.58
N LYS A 132 -6.05 -10.59 16.53
CA LYS A 132 -6.82 -10.78 15.29
C LYS A 132 -6.83 -9.59 14.34
N GLY A 133 -6.38 -8.41 14.78
CA GLY A 133 -6.45 -7.17 14.00
C GLY A 133 -7.74 -6.37 14.20
N ASP A 134 -8.64 -6.81 15.08
CA ASP A 134 -9.89 -6.12 15.42
C ASP A 134 -9.71 -5.20 16.66
N GLY A 135 -8.51 -4.67 16.89
CA GLY A 135 -8.22 -3.87 18.08
C GLY A 135 -8.98 -2.54 18.13
N ASP A 136 -9.37 -2.00 16.97
CA ASP A 136 -10.11 -0.74 16.85
C ASP A 136 -11.52 -0.83 17.46
N ASP A 137 -12.13 -2.01 17.46
CA ASP A 137 -13.43 -2.28 18.10
C ASP A 137 -13.39 -1.99 19.62
N ILE A 138 -12.21 -2.01 20.23
CA ILE A 138 -12.00 -1.83 21.68
C ILE A 138 -11.93 -0.34 22.03
N GLY A 139 -11.54 0.51 21.08
CA GLY A 139 -11.34 1.95 21.25
C GLY A 139 -12.47 2.71 21.96
N PRO A 140 -13.76 2.52 21.64
CA PRO A 140 -14.86 3.28 22.26
C PRO A 140 -15.20 2.84 23.68
N TYR A 141 -14.72 1.67 24.14
CA TYR A 141 -15.04 1.16 25.47
C TYR A 141 -14.03 1.63 26.52
N SER A 142 -14.48 1.81 27.76
CA SER A 142 -13.57 2.10 28.88
C SER A 142 -12.97 0.81 29.44
N PRO A 143 -11.69 0.81 29.86
CA PRO A 143 -11.05 -0.35 30.49
C PRO A 143 -11.84 -0.88 31.69
N SER A 144 -12.41 0.02 32.52
CA SER A 144 -13.22 -0.39 33.67
C SER A 144 -14.55 -1.02 33.29
N ALA A 145 -15.13 -0.69 32.13
CA ALA A 145 -16.33 -1.35 31.62
C ALA A 145 -15.99 -2.73 31.05
N LEU A 146 -14.87 -2.85 30.33
CA LEU A 146 -14.38 -4.13 29.80
C LEU A 146 -14.05 -5.11 30.93
N ALA A 147 -13.35 -4.65 31.98
CA ALA A 147 -13.01 -5.45 33.15
C ALA A 147 -14.23 -6.02 33.90
N ARG A 148 -15.39 -5.35 33.79
CA ARG A 148 -16.66 -5.74 34.43
C ARG A 148 -17.64 -6.42 33.46
N SER A 149 -17.30 -6.49 32.18
CA SER A 149 -18.17 -7.07 31.16
C SER A 149 -18.23 -8.58 31.31
N LEU A 150 -19.43 -9.11 31.47
CA LEU A 150 -19.66 -10.55 31.42
C LEU A 150 -19.55 -11.00 29.97
N LEU A 151 -18.46 -11.67 29.63
CA LEU A 151 -18.25 -12.18 28.28
C LEU A 151 -19.28 -13.26 27.96
N PRO A 152 -19.94 -13.20 26.78
CA PRO A 152 -20.80 -14.27 26.33
C PRO A 152 -20.07 -15.62 26.31
N PRO A 153 -20.76 -16.76 26.51
CA PRO A 153 -20.15 -18.09 26.61
C PRO A 153 -19.38 -18.54 25.35
N ASN A 154 -19.50 -17.82 24.24
CA ASN A 154 -18.76 -18.05 22.99
C ASN A 154 -17.39 -17.37 22.98
N PHE A 155 -17.14 -16.41 23.87
CA PHE A 155 -15.88 -15.67 24.00
C PHE A 155 -15.07 -16.08 25.23
N ARG A 156 -15.40 -17.22 25.84
CA ARG A 156 -14.64 -17.78 26.97
C ARG A 156 -13.23 -18.17 26.52
N ALA A 157 -12.27 -18.04 27.43
CA ALA A 157 -10.86 -18.38 27.21
C ALA A 157 -10.64 -19.83 26.71
N THR A 158 -11.60 -20.74 26.92
CA THR A 158 -11.56 -22.10 26.37
C THR A 158 -11.75 -22.16 24.85
N LYS A 159 -12.55 -21.26 24.27
CA LYS A 159 -12.88 -21.22 22.84
C LYS A 159 -12.03 -20.25 22.02
N LEU A 160 -11.25 -19.39 22.68
CA LEU A 160 -10.35 -18.46 22.01
C LEU A 160 -9.08 -19.19 21.60
N ILE A 161 -8.99 -19.49 20.30
CA ILE A 161 -7.82 -20.09 19.65
C ILE A 161 -7.26 -19.05 18.68
N LEU A 162 -5.94 -18.88 18.74
CA LEU A 162 -5.16 -18.17 17.72
C LEU A 162 -4.35 -19.22 16.97
N ASP A 163 -4.11 -18.96 15.69
CA ASP A 163 -3.29 -19.83 14.87
C ASP A 163 -1.82 -19.60 15.21
N ASP A 164 -1.24 -20.52 15.99
CA ASP A 164 0.13 -20.41 16.52
C ASP A 164 1.17 -20.25 15.40
N THR A 165 0.87 -20.75 14.19
CA THR A 165 1.76 -20.65 13.01
C THR A 165 2.01 -19.20 12.55
N LEU A 166 1.09 -18.27 12.85
CA LEU A 166 1.24 -16.85 12.54
C LEU A 166 2.09 -16.09 13.57
N TYR A 167 2.41 -16.70 14.71
CA TYR A 167 3.07 -16.09 15.86
C TYR A 167 4.37 -16.79 16.29
N ASP A 168 4.74 -17.90 15.64
CA ASP A 168 5.97 -18.69 15.85
C ASP A 168 7.29 -18.00 15.42
N THR A 169 7.30 -16.67 15.36
CA THR A 169 8.54 -15.88 15.23
C THR A 169 9.37 -15.86 16.52
N ALA A 170 8.89 -16.52 17.58
CA ALA A 170 9.65 -16.72 18.82
C ALA A 170 10.91 -17.59 18.63
N ALA A 171 11.06 -18.28 17.50
CA ALA A 171 12.29 -19.00 17.15
C ALA A 171 13.48 -18.08 16.78
N ASP A 172 13.26 -16.77 16.60
CA ASP A 172 14.31 -15.79 16.26
C ASP A 172 14.78 -14.93 17.45
N LEU A 173 14.26 -15.18 18.66
CA LEU A 173 14.72 -14.55 19.89
C LEU A 173 15.25 -15.63 20.84
N ASP A 174 16.43 -16.17 20.51
CA ASP A 174 17.24 -16.98 21.42
C ASP A 174 17.67 -16.11 22.63
N ASP A 175 16.81 -16.04 23.65
CA ASP A 175 17.18 -15.64 25.01
C ASP A 175 17.55 -16.91 25.81
N PRO A 176 18.83 -17.14 26.13
CA PRO A 176 19.30 -18.37 26.77
C PRO A 176 18.93 -18.48 28.27
N SER A 177 17.97 -17.70 28.77
CA SER A 177 17.69 -17.58 30.21
C SER A 177 16.52 -18.43 30.75
N TYR A 178 15.83 -19.24 29.94
CA TYR A 178 14.75 -20.12 30.42
C TYR A 178 15.05 -21.61 30.21
N PRO A 179 15.18 -22.42 31.29
CA PRO A 179 15.22 -23.87 31.17
C PRO A 179 13.82 -24.39 30.89
N HIS A 180 13.55 -24.77 29.64
CA HIS A 180 12.35 -25.55 29.30
C HIS A 180 12.57 -27.01 29.69
N GLU A 181 11.79 -27.49 30.66
CA GLU A 181 11.69 -28.91 30.97
C GLU A 181 11.06 -29.67 29.78
N GLU A 182 11.86 -30.56 29.21
CA GLU A 182 11.53 -31.39 28.06
C GLU A 182 10.69 -32.59 28.51
N ASN A 183 9.37 -32.53 28.28
CA ASN A 183 8.47 -33.67 28.45
C ASN A 183 7.82 -34.06 27.12
N ALA A 184 8.50 -35.00 26.45
CA ALA A 184 7.98 -36.11 25.66
C ALA A 184 6.63 -35.94 24.94
N ARG A 185 6.67 -35.68 23.62
CA ARG A 185 5.72 -36.24 22.65
C ARG A 185 6.40 -36.60 21.32
N PRO A 186 5.87 -37.60 20.58
CA PRO A 186 6.64 -38.43 19.67
C PRO A 186 6.66 -37.91 18.23
N ASN A 187 7.86 -37.95 17.64
CA ASN A 187 8.22 -38.05 16.23
C ASN A 187 7.06 -38.04 15.21
N THR A 188 6.70 -36.86 14.75
CA THR A 188 6.30 -36.67 13.35
C THR A 188 7.57 -36.45 12.53
N PRO A 189 7.76 -37.12 11.38
CA PRO A 189 8.89 -36.84 10.49
C PRO A 189 8.76 -35.39 10.04
N ARG A 190 9.59 -34.55 10.64
CA ARG A 190 9.77 -33.15 10.27
C ARG A 190 10.31 -33.18 8.85
N ASP A 191 9.54 -32.67 7.89
CA ASP A 191 10.02 -32.43 6.55
C ASP A 191 11.35 -31.66 6.63
N GLU A 192 12.46 -32.34 6.38
CA GLU A 192 13.82 -31.80 6.25
C GLU A 192 13.95 -30.86 5.03
N ASN A 193 12.83 -30.46 4.42
CA ASN A 193 12.72 -29.47 3.36
C ASN A 193 12.27 -28.10 3.86
N ALA A 194 12.44 -27.79 5.15
CA ALA A 194 12.53 -26.40 5.59
C ALA A 194 13.79 -25.80 4.93
N ARG A 195 13.59 -25.33 3.68
CA ARG A 195 14.62 -24.80 2.79
C ARG A 195 15.49 -23.83 3.60
N LEU A 196 16.72 -24.25 3.92
CA LEU A 196 17.74 -23.38 4.47
C LEU A 196 17.87 -22.22 3.49
N ILE A 197 17.33 -21.05 3.85
CA ILE A 197 17.44 -19.86 3.04
C ILE A 197 18.93 -19.53 3.01
N THR A 198 19.53 -19.62 1.82
CA THR A 198 20.95 -19.33 1.65
C THR A 198 21.17 -17.82 1.77
N ARG A 199 22.37 -17.40 2.17
CA ARG A 199 22.72 -15.96 2.27
C ARG A 199 22.48 -15.22 0.96
N GLU A 200 22.67 -15.92 -0.16
CA GLU A 200 22.41 -15.40 -1.50
C GLU A 200 20.92 -15.17 -1.74
N GLN A 201 20.06 -16.06 -1.24
CA GLN A 201 18.61 -15.91 -1.35
C GLN A 201 18.10 -14.76 -0.46
N ASP A 202 18.67 -14.59 0.74
CA ASP A 202 18.37 -13.46 1.62
C ASP A 202 18.75 -12.12 0.97
N ALA A 203 19.95 -12.02 0.38
CA ALA A 203 20.38 -10.82 -0.32
C ALA A 203 19.47 -10.48 -1.53
N GLN A 204 19.00 -11.50 -2.26
CA GLN A 204 18.03 -11.31 -3.34
C GLN A 204 16.67 -10.85 -2.82
N ASN A 205 16.18 -11.47 -1.73
CA ASN A 205 14.93 -11.09 -1.09
C ASN A 205 15.00 -9.64 -0.57
N GLU A 206 16.13 -9.23 0.01
CA GLU A 206 16.36 -7.85 0.47
C GLU A 206 16.37 -6.87 -0.70
N ALA A 207 17.05 -7.18 -1.80
CA ALA A 207 17.06 -6.35 -3.01
C ALA A 207 15.65 -6.17 -3.59
N VAL A 208 14.86 -7.24 -3.65
CA VAL A 208 13.46 -7.23 -4.09
C VAL A 208 12.61 -6.37 -3.14
N ALA A 209 12.72 -6.56 -1.82
CA ALA A 209 11.98 -5.79 -0.83
C ALA A 209 12.34 -4.29 -0.88
N HIS A 210 13.62 -3.96 -1.08
CA HIS A 210 14.07 -2.59 -1.28
C HIS A 210 13.49 -1.98 -2.56
N ALA A 211 13.50 -2.71 -3.67
CA ALA A 211 12.90 -2.28 -4.93
C ALA A 211 11.38 -2.05 -4.81
N MET A 212 10.66 -2.91 -4.07
CA MET A 212 9.23 -2.70 -3.77
C MET A 212 8.98 -1.39 -3.02
N ARG A 213 9.81 -1.09 -2.00
CA ARG A 213 9.71 0.18 -1.25
C ARG A 213 9.97 1.37 -2.16
N LEU A 214 10.97 1.30 -3.04
CA LEU A 214 11.25 2.35 -4.01
C LEU A 214 10.07 2.57 -4.97
N LEU A 215 9.44 1.51 -5.46
CA LEU A 215 8.28 1.60 -6.35
C LEU A 215 7.10 2.32 -5.69
N LEU A 216 6.78 1.98 -4.43
CA LEU A 216 5.73 2.65 -3.67
C LEU A 216 6.09 4.12 -3.38
N THR A 217 7.37 4.38 -3.08
CA THR A 217 7.87 5.72 -2.81
C THR A 217 7.80 6.62 -4.04
N ALA A 218 8.00 6.06 -5.24
CA ALA A 218 7.90 6.76 -6.52
C ALA A 218 6.52 7.40 -6.77
N ARG A 219 5.48 6.96 -6.06
CA ARG A 219 4.13 7.57 -6.14
C ARG A 219 4.06 8.93 -5.47
N SER A 220 4.93 9.20 -4.50
CA SER A 220 4.83 10.38 -3.63
C SER A 220 5.99 11.35 -3.81
N ARG A 221 7.13 10.89 -4.35
CA ARG A 221 8.31 11.72 -4.59
C ARG A 221 9.04 11.33 -5.85
N VAL A 222 9.83 12.27 -6.36
CA VAL A 222 10.80 12.02 -7.42
C VAL A 222 11.90 11.09 -6.89
N LEU A 223 12.15 10.00 -7.61
CA LEU A 223 13.27 9.11 -7.35
C LEU A 223 14.54 9.65 -8.02
N SER A 224 15.67 9.48 -7.36
CA SER A 224 16.98 9.77 -7.92
C SER A 224 17.33 8.79 -9.06
N LEU A 225 18.24 9.19 -9.95
CA LEU A 225 18.72 8.32 -11.03
C LEU A 225 19.36 7.02 -10.51
N ALA A 226 20.00 7.05 -9.33
CA ALA A 226 20.56 5.86 -8.71
C ALA A 226 19.47 4.87 -8.27
N GLU A 227 18.40 5.38 -7.65
CA GLU A 227 17.24 4.58 -7.27
C GLU A 227 16.52 4.00 -8.49
N GLN A 228 16.33 4.80 -9.54
CA GLN A 228 15.73 4.35 -10.80
C GLN A 228 16.56 3.25 -11.47
N ARG A 229 17.89 3.41 -11.54
CA ARG A 229 18.81 2.39 -12.10
C ARG A 229 18.78 1.07 -11.34
N HIS A 230 18.55 1.14 -10.03
CA HIS A 230 18.41 -0.06 -9.20
C HIS A 230 17.04 -0.73 -9.38
N LEU A 231 15.97 0.05 -9.51
CA LEU A 231 14.60 -0.43 -9.63
C LEU A 231 14.28 -1.04 -11.01
N ILE A 232 14.67 -0.39 -12.10
CA ILE A 232 14.27 -0.76 -13.48
C ILE A 232 14.57 -2.23 -13.83
N PRO A 233 15.77 -2.78 -13.56
CA PRO A 233 16.08 -4.18 -13.88
C PRO A 233 15.23 -5.20 -13.12
N LEU A 234 14.70 -4.81 -11.95
CA LEU A 234 13.90 -5.67 -11.08
C LEU A 234 12.40 -5.58 -11.36
N LEU A 235 11.94 -4.59 -12.15
CA LEU A 235 10.52 -4.40 -12.47
C LEU A 235 9.84 -5.65 -13.05
N PRO A 236 10.43 -6.39 -14.01
CA PRO A 236 9.78 -7.59 -14.54
C PRO A 236 9.54 -8.64 -13.45
N ALA A 237 10.48 -8.82 -12.52
CA ALA A 237 10.34 -9.76 -11.41
C ALA A 237 9.29 -9.30 -10.38
N LEU A 238 9.20 -7.99 -10.11
CA LEU A 238 8.24 -7.41 -9.18
C LEU A 238 6.80 -7.45 -9.69
N LEU A 239 6.63 -7.35 -11.01
CA LEU A 239 5.33 -7.23 -11.69
C LEU A 239 4.87 -8.54 -12.34
N SER A 240 5.68 -9.61 -12.24
CA SER A 240 5.31 -10.93 -12.77
C SER A 240 4.29 -11.62 -11.86
N PRO A 241 3.18 -12.16 -12.40
CA PRO A 241 2.14 -12.84 -11.63
C PRO A 241 2.53 -14.26 -11.16
N SER A 242 3.75 -14.72 -11.42
CA SER A 242 4.15 -16.15 -11.38
C SER A 242 4.92 -16.59 -10.12
N GLN A 243 4.80 -15.91 -8.98
CA GLN A 243 5.30 -16.47 -7.72
C GLN A 243 4.27 -17.46 -7.14
N GLN A 244 4.39 -18.71 -7.59
CA GLN A 244 3.43 -19.82 -7.48
C GLN A 244 2.96 -20.20 -6.05
N ASP A 245 3.49 -19.58 -4.99
CA ASP A 245 3.15 -19.89 -3.59
C ASP A 245 2.57 -18.69 -2.80
N ASN A 246 2.31 -17.53 -3.44
CA ASN A 246 1.70 -16.36 -2.78
C ASN A 246 0.69 -15.69 -3.73
N PRO A 247 -0.49 -15.24 -3.26
CA PRO A 247 -1.46 -14.57 -4.13
C PRO A 247 -0.85 -13.33 -4.79
N PRO A 248 -1.25 -13.00 -6.03
CA PRO A 248 -0.68 -11.89 -6.79
C PRO A 248 -0.87 -10.59 -6.00
N ARG A 249 0.21 -10.06 -5.45
CA ARG A 249 0.22 -8.73 -4.84
C ARG A 249 0.27 -7.73 -5.98
N ALA A 250 -0.89 -7.26 -6.45
CA ALA A 250 -0.96 -6.05 -7.25
C ALA A 250 -0.45 -4.87 -6.39
N LEU A 251 0.87 -4.66 -6.39
CA LEU A 251 1.54 -3.61 -5.63
C LEU A 251 1.10 -2.21 -6.07
N LEU A 252 0.67 -2.10 -7.33
CA LEU A 252 0.19 -0.86 -7.93
C LEU A 252 -1.27 -1.03 -8.33
N ALA A 253 -2.09 -0.07 -7.93
CA ALA A 253 -3.44 0.08 -8.47
C ALA A 253 -3.43 1.02 -9.69
N PRO A 254 -4.42 0.96 -10.58
CA PRO A 254 -4.54 1.91 -11.70
C PRO A 254 -4.53 3.39 -11.26
N ALA A 255 -5.04 3.69 -10.06
CA ALA A 255 -5.03 5.03 -9.48
C ALA A 255 -3.61 5.55 -9.15
N ASP A 256 -2.62 4.66 -9.07
CA ASP A 256 -1.24 4.99 -8.72
C ASP A 256 -0.47 5.55 -9.92
N LEU A 257 -0.97 5.34 -11.14
CA LEU A 257 -0.30 5.75 -12.38
C LEU A 257 -0.22 7.27 -12.51
N ALA A 258 -1.31 7.99 -12.25
CA ALA A 258 -1.34 9.45 -12.39
C ALA A 258 -0.26 10.18 -11.55
N PRO A 259 -0.14 9.94 -10.23
CA PRO A 259 0.90 10.60 -9.43
C PRO A 259 2.31 10.12 -9.80
N MET A 260 2.48 8.87 -10.24
CA MET A 260 3.77 8.35 -10.69
C MET A 260 4.20 8.98 -12.03
N VAL A 261 3.28 9.19 -12.96
CA VAL A 261 3.54 9.89 -14.23
C VAL A 261 3.96 11.35 -13.96
N ALA A 262 3.26 12.01 -13.03
CA ALA A 262 3.57 13.40 -12.68
C ALA A 262 4.95 13.57 -12.03
N THR A 263 5.39 12.60 -11.22
CA THR A 263 6.65 12.70 -10.45
C THR A 263 7.84 12.05 -11.16
N ASN A 264 7.62 10.93 -11.87
CA ASN A 264 8.67 10.08 -12.43
C ASN A 264 8.25 9.52 -13.81
N PRO A 265 8.15 10.34 -14.86
CA PRO A 265 7.62 9.91 -16.16
C PRO A 265 8.42 8.77 -16.81
N ALA A 266 9.76 8.83 -16.76
CA ALA A 266 10.60 7.77 -17.32
C ALA A 266 10.38 6.40 -16.65
N LEU A 267 10.19 6.40 -15.32
CA LEU A 267 9.87 5.19 -14.57
C LEU A 267 8.45 4.72 -14.88
N ALA A 268 7.48 5.64 -14.94
CA ALA A 268 6.10 5.30 -15.24
C ALA A 268 5.95 4.59 -16.59
N ALA A 269 6.67 5.04 -17.62
CA ALA A 269 6.70 4.37 -18.92
C ALA A 269 7.24 2.93 -18.81
N ALA A 270 8.34 2.73 -18.09
CA ALA A 270 8.92 1.40 -17.86
C ALA A 270 7.98 0.48 -17.07
N VAL A 271 7.30 1.01 -16.05
CA VAL A 271 6.33 0.25 -15.24
C VAL A 271 5.11 -0.15 -16.06
N VAL A 272 4.53 0.78 -16.83
CA VAL A 272 3.39 0.48 -17.71
C VAL A 272 3.79 -0.54 -18.77
N GLY A 273 4.96 -0.39 -19.38
CA GLY A 273 5.47 -1.34 -20.36
C GLY A 273 5.64 -2.75 -19.77
N ALA A 274 6.23 -2.85 -18.58
CA ALA A 274 6.38 -4.11 -17.87
C ALA A 274 5.03 -4.74 -17.49
N LEU A 275 4.06 -3.94 -17.01
CA LEU A 275 2.71 -4.42 -16.69
C LEU A 275 1.97 -4.95 -17.93
N LEU A 276 2.07 -4.25 -19.06
CA LEU A 276 1.42 -4.69 -20.31
C LEU A 276 2.09 -5.95 -20.88
N ALA A 277 3.39 -6.14 -20.64
CA ALA A 277 4.12 -7.33 -21.07
C ALA A 277 3.86 -8.57 -20.19
N THR A 278 3.48 -8.39 -18.92
CA THR A 278 3.27 -9.51 -17.98
C THR A 278 1.82 -9.97 -17.84
N VAL A 279 0.84 -9.14 -18.23
CA VAL A 279 -0.58 -9.47 -18.10
C VAL A 279 -1.08 -10.13 -19.40
N PRO A 280 -1.50 -11.41 -19.36
CA PRO A 280 -2.14 -12.04 -20.51
C PRO A 280 -3.42 -11.28 -20.87
N VAL A 281 -3.57 -10.92 -22.15
CA VAL A 281 -4.74 -10.21 -22.67
C VAL A 281 -5.93 -11.16 -22.67
N SER A 282 -6.61 -11.30 -21.53
CA SER A 282 -7.87 -12.03 -21.48
C SER A 282 -8.90 -11.26 -22.30
N THR A 283 -9.27 -11.81 -23.45
CA THR A 283 -10.35 -11.27 -24.28
C THR A 283 -11.67 -11.30 -23.51
N PRO A 284 -12.52 -10.26 -23.62
CA PRO A 284 -13.90 -10.34 -23.14
C PRO A 284 -14.65 -11.37 -23.99
N ALA A 285 -15.10 -12.45 -23.36
CA ALA A 285 -15.96 -13.43 -24.01
C ALA A 285 -17.30 -12.80 -24.40
N GLY A 286 -17.58 -12.72 -25.70
CA GLY A 286 -18.93 -12.59 -26.26
C GLY A 286 -19.38 -11.19 -26.73
N PRO A 287 -20.06 -11.06 -27.89
CA PRO A 287 -20.46 -9.78 -28.48
C PRO A 287 -21.81 -9.23 -27.96
N ASP A 288 -22.25 -9.64 -26.78
CA ASP A 288 -23.62 -9.39 -26.32
C ASP A 288 -23.66 -8.80 -24.90
N THR A 289 -23.03 -7.65 -24.64
CA THR A 289 -23.44 -6.78 -23.51
C THR A 289 -22.85 -5.38 -23.64
N ASN A 290 -23.61 -4.48 -24.26
CA ASN A 290 -23.51 -3.05 -23.97
C ASN A 290 -23.96 -2.84 -22.52
N GLY A 291 -23.01 -2.84 -21.57
CA GLY A 291 -23.31 -2.66 -20.17
C GLY A 291 -22.07 -2.46 -19.34
N PHE A 292 -21.81 -1.19 -19.01
CA PHE A 292 -21.03 -0.68 -17.89
C PHE A 292 -20.90 -1.69 -16.72
N ASN A 293 -19.85 -2.52 -16.72
CA ASN A 293 -19.58 -3.50 -15.67
C ASN A 293 -18.77 -2.84 -14.55
N LEU A 294 -19.49 -2.15 -13.66
CA LEU A 294 -19.07 -1.82 -12.30
C LEU A 294 -19.79 -2.80 -11.37
N GLY A 295 -19.12 -3.90 -11.01
CA GLY A 295 -19.66 -4.87 -10.06
C GLY A 295 -18.85 -6.16 -10.00
N THR A 296 -17.90 -6.25 -9.06
CA THR A 296 -17.96 -7.16 -7.89
C THR A 296 -17.72 -8.64 -8.20
N GLY A 297 -16.50 -9.13 -7.93
CA GLY A 297 -16.24 -10.56 -7.77
C GLY A 297 -14.84 -11.05 -8.17
N GLU A 298 -13.87 -10.87 -7.28
CA GLU A 298 -12.79 -11.83 -7.01
C GLU A 298 -11.91 -12.36 -8.17
N ARG A 299 -10.93 -11.54 -8.58
CA ARG A 299 -9.51 -11.93 -8.71
C ARG A 299 -8.69 -10.65 -8.88
N GLY A 300 -7.95 -10.26 -7.84
CA GLY A 300 -7.24 -8.98 -7.69
C GLY A 300 -6.03 -8.77 -8.62
N GLY A 301 -6.16 -9.06 -9.90
CA GLY A 301 -5.18 -8.71 -10.93
C GLY A 301 -5.54 -7.38 -11.60
N MET A 302 -4.53 -6.53 -11.80
CA MET A 302 -4.67 -5.34 -12.65
C MET A 302 -4.73 -5.81 -14.11
N GLY A 303 -5.94 -6.03 -14.62
CA GLY A 303 -6.13 -6.45 -16.01
C GLY A 303 -5.67 -5.38 -17.01
N THR A 304 -5.18 -5.79 -18.18
CA THR A 304 -4.68 -4.90 -19.26
C THR A 304 -5.66 -3.76 -19.56
N ALA A 305 -6.96 -4.06 -19.63
CA ALA A 305 -8.01 -3.08 -19.87
C ALA A 305 -8.07 -1.96 -18.80
N ALA A 306 -7.82 -2.27 -17.53
CA ALA A 306 -7.80 -1.29 -16.45
C ALA A 306 -6.59 -0.34 -16.56
N ILE A 307 -5.46 -0.85 -17.05
CA ILE A 307 -4.24 -0.06 -17.31
C ILE A 307 -4.47 0.89 -18.47
N LEU A 308 -4.99 0.38 -19.59
CA LEU A 308 -5.30 1.19 -20.77
C LEU A 308 -6.34 2.27 -20.43
N ALA A 309 -7.39 1.91 -19.68
CA ALA A 309 -8.38 2.88 -19.20
C ALA A 309 -7.76 3.95 -18.28
N ALA A 310 -6.78 3.60 -17.45
CA ALA A 310 -6.08 4.57 -16.61
C ALA A 310 -5.21 5.54 -17.44
N LEU A 311 -4.54 5.05 -18.49
CA LEU A 311 -3.75 5.90 -19.40
C LEU A 311 -4.62 6.94 -20.11
N VAL A 312 -5.83 6.56 -20.55
CA VAL A 312 -6.80 7.47 -21.18
C VAL A 312 -7.23 8.61 -20.24
N ARG A 313 -7.25 8.37 -18.93
CA ARG A 313 -7.72 9.34 -17.92
C ARG A 313 -6.62 10.25 -17.37
N LEU A 314 -5.38 10.12 -17.85
CA LEU A 314 -4.27 10.96 -17.40
C LEU A 314 -4.48 12.42 -17.83
N PRO A 315 -4.12 13.42 -17.00
CA PRO A 315 -4.24 14.81 -17.37
C PRO A 315 -3.26 15.16 -18.51
N PRO A 316 -3.62 16.08 -19.43
CA PRO A 316 -2.80 16.48 -20.58
C PRO A 316 -1.63 17.38 -20.15
N THR A 317 -0.68 16.79 -19.42
CA THR A 317 0.54 17.44 -18.93
C THR A 317 1.75 16.94 -19.70
N LEU A 318 2.85 17.71 -19.72
CA LEU A 318 4.09 17.32 -20.40
C LEU A 318 4.59 15.91 -19.98
N PRO A 319 4.61 15.52 -18.69
CA PRO A 319 5.00 14.18 -18.28
C PRO A 319 4.11 13.06 -18.87
N THR A 320 2.79 13.31 -19.00
CA THR A 320 1.86 12.36 -19.62
C THR A 320 2.20 12.14 -21.10
N PHE A 321 2.45 13.22 -21.84
CA PHE A 321 2.82 13.13 -23.25
C PHE A 321 4.17 12.45 -23.46
N ASP A 322 5.14 12.67 -22.57
CA ASP A 322 6.44 11.99 -22.60
C ASP A 322 6.29 10.48 -22.38
N VAL A 323 5.44 10.06 -21.43
CA VAL A 323 5.14 8.64 -21.17
C VAL A 323 4.48 7.99 -22.39
N LEU A 324 3.41 8.59 -22.92
CA LEU A 324 2.72 8.06 -24.10
C LEU A 324 3.63 8.04 -25.33
N GLY A 325 4.43 9.09 -25.53
CA GLY A 325 5.41 9.15 -26.60
C GLY A 325 6.50 8.08 -26.48
N HIS A 326 6.90 7.71 -25.26
CA HIS A 326 7.84 6.62 -25.03
C HIS A 326 7.21 5.26 -25.35
N LEU A 327 5.98 5.01 -24.88
CA LEU A 327 5.25 3.78 -25.14
C LEU A 327 4.95 3.57 -26.63
N LEU A 328 4.59 4.64 -27.36
CA LEU A 328 4.36 4.59 -28.81
C LEU A 328 5.64 4.31 -29.63
N ARG A 329 6.82 4.55 -29.05
CA ARG A 329 8.12 4.23 -29.68
C ARG A 329 8.62 2.83 -29.30
N ASP A 330 8.03 2.20 -28.29
CA ASP A 330 8.41 0.86 -27.88
C ASP A 330 7.78 -0.20 -28.78
N GLY A 331 8.39 -0.37 -29.96
CA GLY A 331 8.05 -1.44 -30.90
C GLY A 331 8.81 -2.75 -30.66
N ARG A 332 9.55 -2.88 -29.56
CA ARG A 332 10.39 -4.07 -29.29
C ARG A 332 9.77 -5.04 -28.29
N THR A 333 8.97 -4.51 -27.37
CA THR A 333 8.30 -5.32 -26.36
C THR A 333 7.04 -5.96 -26.97
N ALA A 334 7.10 -7.27 -27.22
CA ALA A 334 5.96 -8.05 -27.69
C ALA A 334 4.98 -8.27 -26.54
N VAL A 335 3.69 -8.07 -26.82
CA VAL A 335 2.58 -8.41 -25.92
C VAL A 335 1.99 -9.73 -26.42
N SER A 336 1.88 -10.71 -25.52
CA SER A 336 1.22 -11.98 -25.84
C SER A 336 -0.27 -11.74 -25.99
N VAL A 337 -0.77 -11.82 -27.23
CA VAL A 337 -2.19 -11.93 -27.54
C VAL A 337 -2.51 -13.42 -27.68
N ASP A 338 -3.57 -13.89 -27.03
CA ASP A 338 -3.97 -15.30 -27.04
C ASP A 338 -4.16 -15.85 -28.46
N GLU A 339 -3.77 -17.11 -28.64
CA GLU A 339 -3.76 -17.92 -29.87
C GLU A 339 -5.14 -18.15 -30.54
N ALA A 340 -6.21 -17.49 -30.08
CA ALA A 340 -7.58 -17.79 -30.49
C ALA A 340 -8.07 -17.04 -31.75
N THR A 341 -7.29 -16.09 -32.27
CA THR A 341 -7.54 -15.48 -33.57
C THR A 341 -6.39 -15.82 -34.50
N ASP A 342 -6.69 -16.50 -35.62
CA ASP A 342 -5.79 -16.98 -36.70
C ASP A 342 -4.98 -15.87 -37.42
N THR A 343 -4.53 -14.85 -36.71
CA THR A 343 -3.64 -13.80 -37.22
C THR A 343 -2.35 -13.88 -36.41
N GLU A 344 -1.32 -14.48 -37.03
CA GLU A 344 0.05 -14.67 -36.53
C GLU A 344 0.82 -13.34 -36.30
N GLY A 345 0.20 -12.35 -35.66
CA GLY A 345 0.79 -11.04 -35.41
C GLY A 345 1.12 -10.86 -33.93
N LEU A 346 2.41 -10.89 -33.59
CA LEU A 346 2.88 -10.34 -32.31
C LEU A 346 2.46 -8.86 -32.24
N SER A 347 1.46 -8.53 -31.43
CA SER A 347 1.11 -7.13 -31.20
C SER A 347 2.19 -6.49 -30.32
N THR A 348 2.70 -5.33 -30.72
CA THR A 348 3.64 -4.57 -29.90
C THR A 348 2.89 -3.66 -28.94
N ILE A 349 3.55 -3.23 -27.85
CA ILE A 349 2.99 -2.20 -26.95
C ILE A 349 2.62 -0.95 -27.76
N ALA A 350 3.47 -0.54 -28.71
CA ALA A 350 3.20 0.59 -29.57
C ALA A 350 1.90 0.45 -30.36
N ASP A 351 1.61 -0.74 -30.90
CA ASP A 351 0.37 -1.00 -31.64
C ASP A 351 -0.86 -0.97 -30.72
N LEU A 352 -0.76 -1.59 -29.54
CA LEU A 352 -1.83 -1.58 -28.54
C LEU A 352 -2.18 -0.16 -28.08
N ILE A 353 -1.16 0.67 -27.80
CA ILE A 353 -1.37 2.07 -27.41
C ILE A 353 -1.96 2.88 -28.57
N ARG A 354 -1.53 2.61 -29.81
CA ARG A 354 -2.05 3.29 -31.01
C ARG A 354 -3.53 2.96 -31.23
N THR A 355 -3.93 1.70 -31.15
CA THR A 355 -5.31 1.28 -31.43
C THR A 355 -6.28 1.61 -30.30
N ASP A 356 -5.87 1.40 -29.04
CA ASP A 356 -6.82 1.36 -27.92
C ASP A 356 -6.79 2.61 -27.04
N VAL A 357 -5.67 3.32 -27.01
CA VAL A 357 -5.45 4.45 -26.09
C VAL A 357 -5.43 5.78 -26.82
N LEU A 358 -4.76 5.89 -27.96
CA LEU A 358 -4.43 7.18 -28.56
C LEU A 358 -5.64 8.06 -28.89
N SER A 359 -6.60 7.55 -29.68
CA SER A 359 -7.81 8.30 -30.05
C SER A 359 -8.62 8.71 -28.81
N ARG A 360 -8.83 7.78 -27.88
CA ARG A 360 -9.59 8.03 -26.64
C ARG A 360 -8.89 9.03 -25.73
N PHE A 361 -7.57 8.97 -25.64
CA PHE A 361 -6.76 9.89 -24.86
C PHE A 361 -6.80 11.31 -25.45
N VAL A 362 -6.75 11.46 -26.78
CA VAL A 362 -6.90 12.76 -27.45
C VAL A 362 -8.28 13.36 -27.17
N ALA A 363 -9.35 12.58 -27.34
CA ALA A 363 -10.71 13.01 -27.02
C ALA A 363 -10.85 13.42 -25.53
N ALA A 364 -10.37 12.59 -24.61
CA ALA A 364 -10.37 12.89 -23.18
C ALA A 364 -9.55 14.14 -22.83
N SER A 365 -8.44 14.39 -23.54
CA SER A 365 -7.62 15.59 -23.36
C SER A 365 -8.34 16.85 -23.82
N ILE A 366 -9.10 16.79 -24.93
CA ILE A 366 -9.94 17.90 -25.39
C ILE A 366 -11.03 18.20 -24.37
N ASP A 367 -11.76 17.18 -23.91
CA ASP A 367 -12.82 17.34 -22.90
C ASP A 367 -12.27 17.91 -21.58
N TRP A 368 -11.08 17.46 -21.16
CA TRP A 368 -10.41 17.99 -19.98
C TRP A 368 -10.05 19.47 -20.14
N LEU A 369 -9.51 19.87 -21.30
CA LEU A 369 -9.15 21.27 -21.58
C LEU A 369 -10.38 22.16 -21.71
N ASP A 370 -11.48 21.66 -22.28
CA ASP A 370 -12.75 22.39 -22.33
C ASP A 370 -13.33 22.65 -20.93
N ASN A 371 -13.21 21.67 -20.03
CA ASN A 371 -13.61 21.85 -18.63
C ASN A 371 -12.67 22.80 -17.90
N ALA A 372 -11.35 22.70 -18.11
CA ALA A 372 -10.37 23.61 -17.53
C ALA A 372 -10.58 25.07 -17.99
N GLU A 373 -10.91 25.30 -19.27
CA GLU A 373 -11.25 26.63 -19.80
C GLU A 373 -12.49 27.21 -19.10
N ARG A 374 -13.47 26.35 -18.80
CA ARG A 374 -14.70 26.74 -18.10
C ARG A 374 -14.41 27.10 -16.65
N GLU A 375 -13.62 26.29 -15.95
CA GLU A 375 -13.21 26.55 -14.57
C GLU A 375 -12.38 27.83 -14.43
N GLU A 376 -11.51 28.12 -15.40
CA GLU A 376 -10.75 29.37 -15.47
C GLU A 376 -11.68 30.58 -15.69
N ARG A 377 -12.64 30.48 -16.61
CA ARG A 377 -13.64 31.53 -16.86
C ARG A 377 -14.52 31.80 -15.63
N GLU A 378 -14.73 30.78 -14.80
CA GLU A 378 -15.44 30.86 -13.53
C GLU A 378 -14.54 31.31 -12.35
N GLY A 379 -13.25 31.58 -12.60
CA GLY A 379 -12.29 32.08 -11.63
C GLY A 379 -11.85 31.05 -10.60
N ARG A 380 -12.02 29.75 -10.87
CA ARG A 380 -11.70 28.66 -9.93
C ARG A 380 -10.31 28.04 -10.14
N ALA A 381 -9.68 28.32 -11.27
CA ALA A 381 -8.38 27.75 -11.66
C ALA A 381 -7.38 28.83 -12.05
N SER A 382 -6.09 28.47 -12.06
CA SER A 382 -5.00 29.34 -12.50
C SER A 382 -4.93 29.40 -14.03
N GLU A 383 -4.81 30.60 -14.60
CA GLU A 383 -4.77 30.87 -16.05
C GLU A 383 -3.71 30.05 -16.81
N ASP A 384 -2.58 29.75 -16.17
CA ASP A 384 -1.44 29.08 -16.81
C ASP A 384 -1.69 27.59 -17.14
N THR A 385 -2.50 26.86 -16.37
CA THR A 385 -2.59 25.40 -16.52
C THR A 385 -3.34 24.99 -17.78
N TRP A 386 -4.38 25.74 -18.12
CA TRP A 386 -5.18 25.50 -19.32
C TRP A 386 -4.38 25.86 -20.58
N ALA A 387 -3.81 27.07 -20.62
CA ALA A 387 -3.02 27.55 -21.76
C ALA A 387 -1.83 26.63 -22.07
N GLN A 388 -1.09 26.19 -21.04
CA GLN A 388 0.00 25.24 -21.21
C GLN A 388 -0.49 23.88 -21.75
N GLY A 389 -1.63 23.38 -21.25
CA GLY A 389 -2.22 22.14 -21.72
C GLY A 389 -2.57 22.17 -23.22
N VAL A 390 -3.13 23.28 -23.72
CA VAL A 390 -3.40 23.47 -25.15
C VAL A 390 -2.11 23.40 -25.97
N VAL A 391 -1.08 24.14 -25.55
CA VAL A 391 0.23 24.16 -26.22
C VAL A 391 0.86 22.76 -26.26
N HIS A 392 0.83 22.05 -25.13
CA HIS A 392 1.38 20.70 -25.03
C HIS A 392 0.62 19.69 -25.88
N LEU A 393 -0.71 19.73 -25.89
CA LEU A 393 -1.54 18.84 -26.72
C LEU A 393 -1.28 19.07 -28.21
N CYS A 394 -1.25 20.33 -28.66
CA CYS A 394 -0.96 20.65 -30.06
C CYS A 394 0.45 20.20 -30.47
N ARG A 395 1.45 20.41 -29.60
CA ARG A 395 2.83 19.98 -29.85
C ARG A 395 2.97 18.46 -29.89
N PHE A 396 2.25 17.76 -29.01
CA PHE A 396 2.22 16.30 -28.97
C PHE A 396 1.60 15.74 -30.26
N TYR A 397 0.42 16.21 -30.65
CA TYR A 397 -0.24 15.73 -31.86
C TYR A 397 0.56 16.04 -33.14
N ALA A 398 1.19 17.22 -33.21
CA ALA A 398 2.14 17.54 -34.27
C ALA A 398 3.36 16.61 -34.32
N ALA A 399 3.81 16.08 -33.18
CA ALA A 399 4.87 15.08 -33.14
C ALA A 399 4.38 13.71 -33.63
N LEU A 400 3.12 13.34 -33.36
CA LEU A 400 2.51 12.10 -33.86
C LEU A 400 2.39 12.10 -35.39
N LEU A 401 1.91 13.20 -35.97
CA LEU A 401 1.82 13.37 -37.43
C LEU A 401 3.20 13.23 -38.08
N ARG A 402 4.21 13.92 -37.54
CA ARG A 402 5.60 13.83 -38.05
C ARG A 402 6.23 12.45 -37.90
N ALA A 403 5.81 11.69 -36.91
CA ALA A 403 6.27 10.32 -36.71
C ALA A 403 5.50 9.30 -37.58
N GLY A 404 4.49 9.73 -38.35
CA GLY A 404 3.61 8.83 -39.12
C GLY A 404 2.75 7.94 -38.22
N LEU A 405 2.57 8.31 -36.95
CA LEU A 405 1.77 7.56 -35.97
C LEU A 405 0.30 7.96 -35.97
N ALA A 406 0.01 9.18 -36.43
CA ALA A 406 -1.33 9.68 -36.68
C ALA A 406 -1.44 10.02 -38.17
N ASP A 407 -2.58 9.72 -38.76
CA ASP A 407 -2.86 9.99 -40.16
C ASP A 407 -3.67 11.29 -40.25
N ALA A 408 -3.14 12.29 -40.96
CA ALA A 408 -3.83 13.55 -41.20
C ALA A 408 -5.15 13.37 -41.97
N THR A 409 -5.26 12.29 -42.75
CA THR A 409 -6.43 11.92 -43.54
C THR A 409 -7.44 11.06 -42.77
N SER A 410 -7.12 10.65 -41.52
CA SER A 410 -8.06 9.96 -40.64
C SER A 410 -9.15 10.93 -40.16
N ASP A 411 -10.37 10.75 -40.66
CA ASP A 411 -11.46 11.73 -40.54
C ASP A 411 -11.86 12.09 -39.10
N ALA A 412 -11.84 11.15 -38.15
CA ALA A 412 -12.42 11.42 -36.82
C ALA A 412 -11.47 12.23 -35.91
N ASP A 413 -10.27 11.71 -35.65
CA ASP A 413 -9.33 12.33 -34.70
C ASP A 413 -8.69 13.61 -35.29
N SER A 414 -8.35 13.59 -36.59
CA SER A 414 -7.75 14.75 -37.25
C SER A 414 -8.76 15.89 -37.43
N ALA A 415 -10.04 15.60 -37.68
CA ALA A 415 -11.08 16.64 -37.68
C ALA A 415 -11.31 17.24 -36.28
N ALA A 416 -11.35 16.40 -35.23
CA ALA A 416 -11.46 16.87 -33.86
C ALA A 416 -10.29 17.79 -33.49
N MET A 417 -9.06 17.39 -33.81
CA MET A 417 -7.86 18.19 -33.58
C MET A 417 -7.80 19.44 -34.47
N ALA A 418 -8.30 19.41 -35.70
CA ALA A 418 -8.37 20.59 -36.57
C ALA A 418 -9.36 21.62 -36.00
N HIS A 419 -10.55 21.18 -35.58
CA HIS A 419 -11.53 22.04 -34.94
C HIS A 419 -11.00 22.64 -33.63
N PHE A 420 -10.39 21.81 -32.78
CA PHE A 420 -9.75 22.24 -31.54
C PHE A 420 -8.65 23.29 -31.79
N SER A 421 -7.76 23.01 -32.75
CA SER A 421 -6.65 23.91 -33.11
C SER A 421 -7.15 25.23 -33.68
N LEU A 422 -8.24 25.22 -34.45
CA LEU A 422 -8.87 26.44 -34.99
C LEU A 422 -9.50 27.28 -33.87
N ARG A 423 -10.23 26.66 -32.93
CA ARG A 423 -10.81 27.35 -31.77
C ARG A 423 -9.75 28.02 -30.90
N HIS A 424 -8.57 27.42 -30.81
CA HIS A 424 -7.44 27.91 -30.00
C HIS A 424 -6.31 28.53 -30.82
N ALA A 425 -6.59 29.01 -32.05
CA ALA A 425 -5.59 29.55 -32.97
C ALA A 425 -4.81 30.78 -32.46
N ARG A 426 -5.23 31.37 -31.32
CA ARG A 426 -4.46 32.38 -30.60
C ARG A 426 -3.09 31.89 -30.12
N PHE A 427 -2.94 30.57 -29.91
CA PHE A 427 -1.66 29.96 -29.58
C PHE A 427 -0.89 29.59 -30.86
N GLY A 428 0.42 29.85 -30.87
CA GLY A 428 1.26 29.61 -32.05
C GLY A 428 1.29 28.14 -32.47
N GLU A 429 1.33 27.23 -31.50
CA GLU A 429 1.35 25.77 -31.71
C GLU A 429 0.03 25.25 -32.27
N ALA A 430 -1.10 25.82 -31.83
CA ALA A 430 -2.42 25.47 -32.36
C ALA A 430 -2.58 25.91 -33.82
N ASN A 431 -2.17 27.15 -34.15
CA ASN A 431 -2.18 27.64 -35.52
C ASN A 431 -1.25 26.82 -36.43
N MET A 432 -0.07 26.45 -35.94
CA MET A 432 0.86 25.57 -36.66
C MET A 432 0.25 24.19 -36.92
N LEU A 433 -0.38 23.58 -35.90
CA LEU A 433 -1.03 22.28 -36.04
C LEU A 433 -2.18 22.32 -37.05
N TYR A 434 -3.04 23.34 -36.97
CA TYR A 434 -4.12 23.52 -37.92
C TYR A 434 -3.62 23.58 -39.37
N ARG A 435 -2.53 24.32 -39.62
CA ARG A 435 -1.91 24.38 -40.95
C ARG A 435 -1.37 23.02 -41.38
N MET A 436 -0.71 22.26 -40.49
CA MET A 436 -0.22 20.91 -40.83
C MET A 436 -1.37 19.97 -41.19
N LEU A 437 -2.50 20.04 -40.49
CA LEU A 437 -3.68 19.21 -40.78
C LEU A 437 -4.34 19.58 -42.10
N VAL A 438 -4.52 20.88 -42.36
CA VAL A 438 -5.13 21.37 -43.60
C VAL A 438 -4.21 21.19 -44.81
N SER A 439 -2.89 21.40 -44.64
CA SER A 439 -1.90 21.19 -45.71
C SER A 439 -1.59 19.72 -45.94
N GLY A 440 -1.69 18.86 -44.92
CA GLY A 440 -1.61 17.40 -45.08
C GLY A 440 -2.77 16.82 -45.91
N ASN A 441 -3.91 17.50 -45.94
CA ASN A 441 -5.01 17.20 -46.85
C ASN A 441 -4.82 17.77 -48.27
N ALA A 442 -3.75 18.54 -48.52
CA ALA A 442 -3.47 19.19 -49.80
C ALA A 442 -2.32 18.55 -50.59
N GLU A 443 -1.65 17.53 -50.06
CA GLU A 443 -0.70 16.69 -50.80
C GLU A 443 -1.09 15.21 -50.72
N ILE A 444 -2.09 14.83 -51.52
CA ILE A 444 -2.16 13.56 -52.27
C ILE A 444 -2.72 13.87 -53.65
#